data_AF-A0A8X6SBG5-F1
#
_entry.id   AF-A0A8X6SBG5-F1
#
_cell.length_a   1.000
_cell.length_b   1.000
_cell.length_c   1.000
_cell.angle_alpha   90.00
_cell.angle_beta   90.00
_cell.angle_gamma   90.00
#
_symmetry.space_group_name_H-M   'P 1'
#
loop_
_entity.id
_entity.type
_entity.pdbx_description
1 polymer ?
#
loop_
_entity_poly.entity_id
_entity_poly.type
_entity_poly.pdbx_seq_one_letter_code
_entity_poly.pdbx_strand_id
1 'polypeptide(L)'
;MKRILLRVAKSAIMNFEELTTLMAQIEAVLNSRPLSPLSSDPNDLNPLTPGHFLTNCAISSFPEPYTASDSLSYHSRWKLIQSPRDKFWC
;
A
#
# COMPACT_ATOMS: atom_id res chain seq x y z
N MET A 1 -9.13 -10.27 0.15
CA MET A 1 -9.04 -8.86 0.58
C MET A 1 -9.79 -8.59 1.90
N LYS A 2 -11.12 -8.75 1.97
CA LYS A 2 -11.95 -8.46 3.16
C LYS A 2 -11.42 -9.06 4.48
N ARG A 3 -11.01 -10.33 4.49
CA ARG A 3 -10.47 -11.00 5.69
C ARG A 3 -9.14 -10.40 6.18
N ILE A 4 -8.25 -10.05 5.27
CA ILE A 4 -6.95 -9.46 5.60
C ILE A 4 -7.18 -8.05 6.15
N LEU A 5 -8.06 -7.29 5.50
CA LEU A 5 -8.45 -5.96 5.96
C LEU A 5 -8.99 -5.97 7.39
N LEU A 6 -9.94 -6.87 7.69
CA LEU A 6 -10.49 -7.04 9.05
C LEU A 6 -9.41 -7.44 10.07
N ARG A 7 -8.42 -8.25 9.67
CA ARG A 7 -7.31 -8.65 10.54
C ARG A 7 -6.31 -7.52 10.78
N VAL A 8 -6.14 -6.63 9.82
CA VAL A 8 -5.12 -5.58 9.80
C VAL A 8 -5.63 -4.30 10.46
N ALA A 9 -6.90 -3.93 10.24
CA ALA A 9 -7.56 -2.77 10.82
C ALA A 9 -8.01 -2.95 12.29
N LYS A 10 -7.59 -4.05 12.95
CA LYS A 10 -7.89 -4.44 14.35
C LYS A 10 -8.30 -3.27 15.25
N SER A 11 -9.56 -3.23 15.66
CA SER A 11 -10.16 -2.31 16.64
C SER A 11 -9.98 -0.81 16.39
N ALA A 12 -9.39 -0.40 15.27
CA ALA A 12 -9.22 1.00 14.91
C ALA A 12 -10.57 1.57 14.44
N ILE A 13 -11.06 2.57 15.14
CA ILE A 13 -12.23 3.34 14.71
C ILE A 13 -11.75 4.34 13.66
N MET A 14 -12.02 4.04 12.39
CA MET A 14 -11.75 4.93 11.26
C MET A 14 -13.05 5.56 10.79
N ASN A 15 -12.97 6.83 10.37
CA ASN A 15 -14.08 7.44 9.63
C ASN A 15 -14.08 6.99 8.17
N PHE A 16 -15.10 7.41 7.43
CA PHE A 16 -15.27 7.03 6.02
C PHE A 16 -14.08 7.43 5.15
N GLU A 17 -13.57 8.66 5.30
CA GLU A 17 -12.45 9.17 4.52
C GLU A 17 -11.15 8.40 4.79
N GLU A 18 -10.88 8.06 6.04
CA GLU A 18 -9.70 7.27 6.43
C GLU A 18 -9.77 5.85 5.89
N LEU A 19 -10.93 5.20 6.00
CA LEU A 19 -11.11 3.86 5.47
C LEU A 19 -10.97 3.84 3.94
N THR A 20 -11.55 4.82 3.26
CA THR A 20 -11.47 4.94 1.80
C THR A 20 -10.04 5.21 1.34
N THR A 21 -9.32 6.08 2.07
CA THR A 21 -7.89 6.34 1.84
C THR A 21 -7.06 5.06 2.03
N LEU A 22 -7.29 4.31 3.12
CA LEU A 22 -6.62 3.04 3.36
C LEU A 22 -6.88 2.03 2.22
N MET A 23 -8.12 1.93 1.77
CA MET A 23 -8.48 1.02 0.67
C MET A 23 -7.75 1.37 -0.62
N ALA A 24 -7.73 2.65 -1.00
CA ALA A 24 -7.01 3.13 -2.18
C ALA A 24 -5.50 2.84 -2.08
N GLN A 25 -4.91 3.03 -0.89
CA GLN A 25 -3.51 2.68 -0.67
C GLN A 25 -3.25 1.18 -0.80
N ILE A 26 -4.11 0.33 -0.22
CA ILE A 26 -3.99 -1.13 -0.34
C ILE A 26 -4.10 -1.58 -1.80
N GLU A 27 -5.02 -0.99 -2.56
CA GLU A 27 -5.16 -1.25 -3.99
C GLU A 27 -3.88 -0.90 -4.75
N ALA A 28 -3.32 0.29 -4.51
CA ALA A 28 -2.06 0.71 -5.10
C ALA A 28 -0.92 -0.26 -4.77
N VAL A 29 -0.84 -0.73 -3.51
CA VAL A 29 0.14 -1.76 -3.08
C VAL A 29 -0.01 -3.03 -3.88
N LEU A 30 -1.21 -3.59 -3.94
CA LEU A 30 -1.44 -4.84 -4.65
C LEU A 30 -1.18 -4.72 -6.16
N ASN A 31 -1.54 -3.60 -6.76
CA ASN A 31 -1.30 -3.34 -8.18
C ASN A 31 0.16 -3.04 -8.51
N SER A 32 0.97 -2.64 -7.54
CA SER A 32 2.42 -2.41 -7.70
C SER A 32 3.28 -3.67 -7.51
N ARG A 33 2.70 -4.79 -7.04
CA ARG A 33 3.48 -6.01 -6.73
C ARG A 33 4.05 -6.64 -8.01
N PRO A 34 5.35 -7.00 -8.03
CA PRO A 34 5.98 -7.64 -9.18
C PRO A 34 5.44 -9.07 -9.38
N LEU A 35 5.12 -9.42 -10.63
CA LEU A 35 4.69 -10.75 -11.07
C LEU A 35 5.83 -11.50 -11.76
N SER A 36 6.51 -10.84 -12.69
CA SER A 36 7.64 -11.36 -13.46
C SER A 36 8.51 -10.21 -13.97
N PRO A 37 9.70 -10.46 -14.52
CA PRO A 37 10.39 -9.48 -15.35
C PRO A 37 9.50 -9.04 -16.51
N LEU A 38 9.53 -7.75 -16.86
CA LEU A 38 8.81 -7.21 -18.02
C LEU A 38 9.51 -7.58 -19.34
N SER A 39 10.83 -7.71 -19.29
CA SER A 39 11.70 -8.02 -20.43
C SER A 39 12.61 -9.21 -20.12
N SER A 40 13.18 -9.80 -21.18
CA SER A 40 14.25 -10.81 -21.08
C SER A 40 15.65 -10.19 -21.01
N ASP A 41 15.77 -8.87 -21.20
CA ASP A 41 17.04 -8.16 -21.04
C ASP A 41 17.47 -8.17 -19.57
N PRO A 42 18.64 -8.75 -19.22
CA PRO A 42 19.13 -8.78 -17.85
C PRO A 42 19.44 -7.39 -17.27
N ASN A 43 19.55 -6.35 -18.11
CA ASN A 43 19.74 -4.97 -17.66
C ASN A 43 18.42 -4.24 -17.40
N ASP A 44 17.28 -4.78 -17.85
CA ASP A 44 15.97 -4.19 -17.59
C ASP A 44 15.43 -4.69 -16.24
N LEU A 45 15.47 -3.80 -15.25
CA LEU A 45 15.03 -4.09 -13.88
C LEU A 45 13.53 -3.85 -13.66
N ASN A 46 12.77 -3.51 -14.72
CA ASN A 46 11.34 -3.24 -14.58
C ASN A 46 10.54 -4.55 -14.43
N PRO A 47 9.75 -4.70 -13.36
CA PRO A 47 8.85 -5.83 -13.24
C PRO A 47 7.54 -5.58 -13.99
N LEU A 48 6.98 -6.63 -14.57
CA LEU A 48 5.57 -6.71 -14.89
C LEU A 48 4.78 -6.75 -13.58
N THR A 49 3.74 -5.93 -13.47
CA THR A 49 2.90 -5.79 -12.26
C THR A 49 1.43 -5.85 -12.68
N PRO A 50 0.48 -6.17 -11.77
CA PRO A 50 -0.94 -6.13 -12.11
C PRO A 50 -1.38 -4.75 -12.62
N GLY A 51 -0.79 -3.67 -12.10
CA GLY A 51 -1.05 -2.30 -12.53
C GLY A 51 -0.84 -2.06 -14.01
N HIS A 52 0.14 -2.73 -14.64
CA HIS A 52 0.35 -2.63 -16.08
C HIS A 52 -0.89 -3.05 -16.90
N PHE A 53 -1.68 -4.00 -16.43
CA PHE A 53 -2.91 -4.41 -17.13
C PHE A 53 -4.07 -3.42 -16.94
N LEU A 54 -4.03 -2.60 -15.88
CA LEU A 54 -5.09 -1.65 -15.56
C LEU A 54 -4.86 -0.29 -16.22
N THR A 55 -3.61 0.17 -16.27
CA THR A 55 -3.27 1.53 -16.69
C THR A 55 -2.25 1.59 -17.82
N ASN A 56 -1.82 0.44 -18.36
CA ASN A 56 -0.71 0.31 -19.32
C ASN A 56 0.63 0.87 -18.82
N CYS A 57 0.76 1.15 -17.52
CA CYS A 57 1.95 1.70 -16.90
C CYS A 57 2.18 1.09 -15.51
N ALA A 58 3.42 1.14 -15.01
CA ALA A 58 3.74 0.71 -13.67
C ALA A 58 3.07 1.66 -12.65
N ILE A 59 2.27 1.08 -11.75
CA ILE A 59 1.81 1.78 -10.54
C ILE A 59 2.89 1.55 -9.49
N SER A 60 3.50 2.62 -8.98
CA SER A 60 4.46 2.53 -7.89
C SER A 60 3.80 2.96 -6.58
N SER A 61 3.93 2.15 -5.55
CA SER A 61 3.51 2.51 -4.20
C SER A 61 4.63 2.19 -3.22
N PHE A 62 5.51 3.14 -2.93
CA PHE A 62 6.61 2.87 -2.00
C PHE A 62 6.11 2.93 -0.54
N PRO A 63 6.64 2.07 0.35
CA PRO A 63 6.39 2.23 1.78
C PRO A 63 6.93 3.58 2.26
N GLU A 64 6.17 4.25 3.10
CA GLU A 64 6.53 5.57 3.63
C GLU A 64 7.66 5.41 4.68
N PRO A 65 8.64 6.34 4.76
CA PRO A 65 9.72 6.24 5.74
C PRO A 65 9.18 6.25 7.18
N TYR A 66 9.70 5.36 8.03
CA TYR A 66 9.36 5.33 9.46
C TYR A 66 9.78 6.65 10.14
N THR A 67 8.82 7.39 10.69
CA THR A 67 9.06 8.61 11.46
C THR A 67 8.85 8.34 12.96
N ALA A 68 9.92 8.45 13.74
CA ALA A 68 9.96 8.13 15.17
C ALA A 68 9.31 9.19 16.09
N SER A 69 8.54 10.16 15.57
CA SER A 69 8.03 11.26 16.39
C SER A 69 6.70 10.93 17.08
N ASP A 70 6.70 11.04 18.40
CA ASP A 70 5.59 10.81 19.33
C ASP A 70 4.83 12.11 19.69
N SER A 71 4.72 13.07 18.78
CA SER A 71 3.87 14.26 18.99
C SER A 71 2.44 13.99 18.49
N LEU A 72 1.61 13.55 19.44
CA LEU A 72 0.22 13.14 19.30
C LEU A 72 -0.70 14.31 18.89
N SER A 73 -1.26 14.27 17.67
CA SER A 73 -2.59 14.82 17.34
C SER A 73 -2.93 14.55 15.87
N TYR A 74 -2.11 15.03 14.92
CA TYR A 74 -2.31 14.79 13.47
C TYR A 74 -1.60 13.51 12.98
N HIS A 75 -0.40 13.26 13.50
CA HIS A 75 0.40 12.07 13.17
C HIS A 75 -0.22 10.76 13.67
N SER A 76 -1.10 10.83 14.68
CA SER A 76 -1.76 9.66 15.26
C SER A 76 -2.79 9.04 14.31
N ARG A 77 -3.60 9.87 13.64
CA ARG A 77 -4.63 9.40 12.69
C ARG A 77 -4.01 8.90 11.39
N TRP A 78 -3.00 9.59 10.87
CA TRP A 78 -2.25 9.08 9.72
C TRP A 78 -1.62 7.72 10.02
N LYS A 79 -1.02 7.52 11.20
CA LYS A 79 -0.50 6.23 11.65
C LYS A 79 -1.55 5.10 11.65
N LEU A 80 -2.84 5.41 11.86
CA LEU A 80 -3.94 4.43 11.77
C LEU A 80 -4.17 3.92 10.35
N ILE A 81 -3.82 4.69 9.32
CA ILE A 81 -3.90 4.30 7.90
C ILE A 81 -2.60 3.57 7.50
N GLN A 82 -1.46 4.13 7.90
CA GLN A 82 -0.14 3.68 7.51
C GLN A 82 0.21 2.29 8.05
N SER A 83 -0.01 2.06 9.35
CA SER A 83 0.33 0.78 9.99
C SER A 83 -0.41 -0.40 9.35
N PRO A 84 -1.71 -0.28 9.01
CA PRO A 84 -2.39 -1.27 8.20
C PRO A 84 -1.82 -1.46 6.79
N ARG A 85 -1.57 -0.38 6.05
CA ARG A 85 -1.00 -0.45 4.71
C ARG A 85 0.34 -1.19 4.69
N ASP A 86 1.23 -0.94 5.64
CA ASP A 86 2.56 -1.57 5.68
C ASP A 86 2.50 -3.09 5.85
N LYS A 87 1.48 -3.59 6.56
CA LYS A 87 1.22 -5.04 6.67
C LYS A 87 0.76 -5.66 5.34
N PHE A 88 0.28 -4.85 4.39
CA PHE A 88 0.01 -5.27 3.02
C PHE A 88 1.22 -5.14 2.11
N TRP A 89 2.31 -4.49 2.55
CA TRP A 89 3.60 -4.47 1.85
C TRP A 89 4.50 -5.64 2.27
N CYS A 90 4.48 -6.00 3.56
CA CYS A 90 5.20 -7.15 4.12
C CYS A 90 4.68 -8.51 3.61
#